data_AF-A0A3N1AV47-F1
#
_entry.id   AF-A0A3N1AV47-F1
#
_cell.length_a   1.000
_cell.length_b   1.000
_cell.length_c   1.000
_cell.angle_alpha   90.00
_cell.angle_beta   90.00
_cell.angle_gamma   90.00
#
_symmetry.space_group_name_H-M   'P 1'
#
loop_
_entity.id
_entity.type
_entity.pdbx_description
1 polymer ?
#
loop_
_entity_poly.entity_id
_entity_poly.type
_entity_poly.pdbx_seq_one_letter_code
_entity_poly.pdbx_strand_id
1 'polypeptide(L)'
;MPGGWDTDAVPTDPGPQINTSLVSRYADLRKQVGGMTESVRGMRFNSLLADALVRDGIDAEADQRGPHGEVDVAFCYGGTWWLLEAKWYADPITDEPLRHLSDVLTERLPGTMGILASWSGFAASALRRAERSRDVVLLDRTHVEALISGTVSGPELIDAVNRSLSVFGHPSLPLAALLRPRRPDPAPLWSGAPDGFTPAAVAAPGAVDPTVTAYGATIAGITADHGRLLITVDDGIMNLAVGRRAQPRRRLELTDCVGSPLATTDGDLFVVRNGGVLRHRQDALEVAAGGFTRPPIIVPGPHGTPWLLDRDTVGWPGTEHASLVQIGDHLGDQQRWPAGLPAGVYQAACWLHERTFFVLGDGHSAITDVDTGEHRWIETPVGRPHGLIRLDERHVLIVGADRHVLITVLDTATGQATEPTPINLTGPVRGAARIRDALIILAGAPVDHATVVPVVARLDLPSLV
;
A
#
# COMPACT_ATOMS: atom_id res chain seq x y z
N MET A 1 10.88 42.90 -9.10
CA MET A 1 10.04 43.24 -7.93
C MET A 1 9.58 41.93 -7.31
N PRO A 2 10.27 41.37 -6.31
CA PRO A 2 9.83 40.16 -5.63
C PRO A 2 9.07 40.54 -4.35
N GLY A 3 7.82 40.05 -4.24
CA GLY A 3 7.04 40.13 -3.00
C GLY A 3 7.53 39.06 -2.04
N GLY A 4 7.94 39.50 -0.84
CA GLY A 4 8.34 38.65 0.26
C GLY A 4 7.16 37.85 0.81
N TRP A 5 7.43 36.59 1.11
CA TRP A 5 6.54 35.77 1.92
C TRP A 5 6.91 36.04 3.37
N ASP A 6 5.96 36.60 4.10
CA ASP A 6 6.09 37.02 5.49
C ASP A 6 6.33 35.79 6.37
N THR A 7 7.47 35.76 7.04
CA THR A 7 7.87 34.74 8.00
C THR A 7 7.37 35.14 9.38
N ASP A 8 6.17 34.72 9.76
CA ASP A 8 5.74 34.65 11.17
C ASP A 8 4.49 33.78 11.28
N ALA A 9 4.69 32.46 11.27
CA ALA A 9 3.70 31.49 11.72
C ALA A 9 4.11 30.96 13.10
N VAL A 10 3.32 31.30 14.11
CA VAL A 10 3.44 30.80 15.48
C VAL A 10 3.37 29.26 15.46
N PRO A 11 4.21 28.53 16.22
CA PRO A 11 4.10 27.07 16.32
C PRO A 11 2.80 26.73 17.06
N THR A 12 1.75 26.39 16.33
CA THR A 12 0.62 25.66 16.91
C THR A 12 1.01 24.19 16.93
N ASP A 13 1.25 23.65 18.12
CA ASP A 13 1.41 22.22 18.39
C ASP A 13 0.28 21.43 17.68
N PRO A 14 0.56 20.65 16.62
CA PRO A 14 -0.44 19.81 16.03
C PRO A 14 -0.45 18.52 16.83
N GLY A 15 -1.15 18.52 17.96
CA GLY A 15 -1.61 17.27 18.55
C GLY A 15 -2.31 16.41 17.48
N PRO A 16 -2.32 15.08 17.63
CA PRO A 16 -2.83 14.16 16.61
C PRO A 16 -4.24 14.57 16.18
N GLN A 17 -4.40 14.92 14.89
CA GLN A 17 -5.68 15.27 14.31
C GLN A 17 -6.63 14.07 14.42
N ILE A 18 -7.73 14.23 15.17
CA ILE A 18 -8.79 13.22 15.29
C ILE A 18 -9.52 13.18 13.95
N ASN A 19 -9.10 12.28 13.06
CA ASN A 19 -9.66 12.12 11.73
C ASN A 19 -10.96 11.30 11.81
N THR A 20 -12.08 11.82 11.29
CA THR A 20 -13.40 11.19 11.17
C THR A 20 -13.42 10.06 10.10
N SER A 21 -12.31 9.35 9.95
CA SER A 21 -12.14 8.28 8.95
C SER A 21 -12.74 6.95 9.44
N LEU A 22 -13.07 6.06 8.48
CA LEU A 22 -13.54 4.70 8.78
C LEU A 22 -12.55 3.91 9.66
N VAL A 23 -11.25 4.09 9.42
CA VAL A 23 -10.18 3.44 10.20
C VAL A 23 -10.14 3.95 11.65
N SER A 24 -10.36 5.25 11.86
CA SER A 24 -10.45 5.82 13.22
C SER A 24 -11.68 5.29 13.96
N ARG A 25 -12.84 5.27 13.31
CA ARG A 25 -14.07 4.67 13.86
C ARG A 25 -13.90 3.19 14.20
N TYR A 26 -13.20 2.42 13.36
CA TYR A 26 -12.85 1.04 13.67
C TYR A 26 -11.96 0.92 14.92
N ALA A 27 -10.97 1.80 15.05
CA ALA A 27 -10.11 1.84 16.24
C ALA A 27 -10.92 2.10 17.51
N ASP A 28 -11.88 3.03 17.46
CA ASP A 28 -12.77 3.35 18.59
C ASP A 28 -13.61 2.15 19.03
N LEU A 29 -14.14 1.37 18.07
CA LEU A 29 -14.90 0.14 18.37
C LEU A 29 -14.03 -0.90 19.07
N ARG A 30 -12.79 -1.11 18.60
CA ARG A 30 -11.85 -2.05 19.20
C ARG A 30 -11.41 -1.60 20.59
N LYS A 31 -11.13 -0.32 20.77
CA LYS A 31 -10.68 0.29 22.04
C LYS A 31 -11.83 0.54 23.01
N GLN A 32 -13.08 0.34 22.59
CA GLN A 32 -14.30 0.58 23.37
C GLN A 32 -14.34 2.00 23.96
N VAL A 33 -13.92 2.99 23.17
CA VAL A 33 -13.82 4.39 23.60
C VAL A 33 -15.17 4.87 24.15
N GLY A 34 -15.16 5.46 25.34
CA GLY A 34 -16.38 5.95 25.99
C GLY A 34 -17.25 4.87 26.66
N GLY A 35 -16.75 3.64 26.86
CA GLY A 35 -17.47 2.61 27.63
C GLY A 35 -18.73 2.10 26.92
N MET A 36 -18.68 1.96 25.60
CA MET A 36 -19.82 1.53 24.78
C MET A 36 -20.38 0.17 25.20
N THR A 37 -21.70 0.05 25.25
CA THR A 37 -22.37 -1.24 25.42
C THR A 37 -22.24 -2.11 24.16
N GLU A 38 -22.44 -3.42 24.30
CA GLU A 38 -22.37 -4.36 23.17
C GLU A 38 -23.36 -4.00 22.04
N SER A 39 -24.58 -3.58 22.41
CA SER A 39 -25.59 -3.14 21.44
C SER A 39 -25.16 -1.89 20.67
N VAL A 40 -24.60 -0.89 21.35
CA VAL A 40 -24.08 0.32 20.69
C VAL A 40 -22.90 -0.02 19.78
N ARG A 41 -22.02 -0.93 20.21
CA ARG A 41 -20.89 -1.38 19.41
C ARG A 41 -21.37 -2.10 18.14
N GLY A 42 -22.40 -2.95 18.26
CA GLY A 42 -23.04 -3.61 17.12
C GLY A 42 -23.60 -2.62 16.10
N MET A 43 -24.46 -1.69 16.52
CA MET A 43 -25.03 -0.68 15.62
C MET A 43 -23.95 0.16 14.92
N ARG A 44 -22.92 0.60 15.66
CA ARG A 44 -21.81 1.36 15.06
C ARG A 44 -20.99 0.53 14.08
N PHE A 45 -20.88 -0.79 14.29
CA PHE A 45 -20.23 -1.69 13.36
C PHE A 45 -21.07 -1.88 12.08
N ASN A 46 -22.39 -2.00 12.19
CA ASN A 46 -23.31 -2.02 11.04
C ASN A 46 -23.12 -0.77 10.18
N SER A 47 -23.20 0.43 10.79
CA SER A 47 -23.01 1.69 10.07
C SER A 47 -21.60 1.80 9.45
N LEU A 48 -20.56 1.29 10.13
CA LEU A 48 -19.19 1.31 9.61
C LEU A 48 -19.05 0.48 8.33
N LEU A 49 -19.68 -0.69 8.25
CA LEU A 49 -19.66 -1.53 7.06
C LEU A 49 -20.47 -0.92 5.92
N ALA A 50 -21.65 -0.36 6.21
CA ALA A 50 -22.44 0.35 5.21
C ALA A 50 -21.67 1.54 4.62
N ASP A 51 -21.06 2.38 5.48
CA ASP A 51 -20.28 3.54 5.02
C ASP A 51 -19.04 3.13 4.20
N ALA A 52 -18.43 1.98 4.50
CA ALA A 52 -17.32 1.45 3.70
C ALA A 52 -17.78 1.01 2.30
N LEU A 53 -18.97 0.43 2.17
CA LEU A 53 -19.59 0.11 0.88
C LEU A 53 -19.97 1.38 0.11
N VAL A 54 -20.56 2.38 0.78
CA VAL A 54 -20.93 3.68 0.20
C VAL A 54 -19.71 4.43 -0.31
N ARG A 55 -18.60 4.43 0.44
CA ARG A 55 -17.31 4.99 -0.02
C ARG A 55 -16.88 4.40 -1.37
N ASP A 56 -17.16 3.12 -1.60
CA ASP A 56 -16.77 2.40 -2.81
C ASP A 56 -17.85 2.41 -3.90
N GLY A 57 -18.88 3.24 -3.74
CA GLY A 57 -19.93 3.46 -4.74
C GLY A 57 -21.07 2.43 -4.72
N ILE A 58 -21.20 1.65 -3.65
CA ILE A 58 -22.34 0.76 -3.44
C ILE A 58 -23.37 1.48 -2.56
N ASP A 59 -24.59 1.63 -3.06
CA ASP A 59 -25.71 2.19 -2.30
C ASP A 59 -26.16 1.19 -1.22
N ALA A 60 -25.61 1.35 -0.01
CA ALA A 60 -25.80 0.46 1.12
C ALA A 60 -26.44 1.19 2.28
N GLU A 61 -27.42 0.55 2.90
CA GLU A 61 -28.16 1.10 4.03
C GLU A 61 -28.02 0.19 5.25
N ALA A 62 -27.73 0.78 6.41
CA ALA A 62 -27.69 0.08 7.69
C ALA A 62 -29.07 0.06 8.38
N ASP A 63 -29.25 -0.89 9.30
CA ASP A 63 -30.39 -0.99 10.24
C ASP A 63 -31.76 -0.96 9.55
N GLN A 64 -31.89 -1.74 8.46
CA GLN A 64 -33.11 -1.81 7.67
C GLN A 64 -34.20 -2.59 8.40
N ARG A 65 -35.35 -1.95 8.61
CA ARG A 65 -36.51 -2.54 9.30
C ARG A 65 -37.67 -2.77 8.34
N GLY A 66 -38.03 -4.04 8.16
CA GLY A 66 -39.16 -4.43 7.32
C GLY A 66 -40.16 -5.34 8.05
N PRO A 67 -41.32 -5.62 7.40
CA PRO A 67 -42.33 -6.53 7.93
C PRO A 67 -41.83 -7.97 8.11
N HIS A 68 -40.68 -8.30 7.53
CA HIS A 68 -40.06 -9.62 7.56
C HIS A 68 -38.75 -9.65 8.38
N GLY A 69 -38.60 -8.74 9.34
CA GLY A 69 -37.44 -8.67 10.23
C GLY A 69 -36.50 -7.49 9.97
N GLU A 70 -35.49 -7.37 10.83
CA GLU A 70 -34.41 -6.39 10.75
C GLU A 70 -33.20 -7.02 10.05
N VAL A 71 -32.49 -6.23 9.24
CA VAL A 71 -31.23 -6.62 8.59
C VAL A 71 -30.18 -5.57 8.93
N ASP A 72 -28.99 -6.02 9.36
CA ASP A 72 -27.91 -5.13 9.78
C ASP A 72 -27.47 -4.19 8.65
N VAL A 73 -27.23 -4.70 7.44
CA VAL A 73 -26.93 -3.91 6.24
C VAL A 73 -27.55 -4.56 4.98
N ALA A 74 -28.17 -3.75 4.11
CA ALA A 74 -28.68 -4.22 2.82
C ALA A 74 -28.19 -3.35 1.66
N PHE A 75 -27.92 -3.96 0.51
CA PHE A 75 -27.50 -3.26 -0.69
C PHE A 75 -27.76 -4.06 -1.97
N CYS A 76 -27.77 -3.38 -3.12
CA CYS A 76 -27.84 -4.01 -4.44
C CYS A 76 -26.53 -3.78 -5.19
N TYR A 77 -25.96 -4.85 -5.74
CA TYR A 77 -24.75 -4.77 -6.57
C TYR A 77 -24.84 -5.76 -7.73
N GLY A 78 -24.56 -5.30 -8.95
CA GLY A 78 -24.65 -6.14 -10.15
C GLY A 78 -26.05 -6.74 -10.40
N GLY A 79 -27.11 -6.07 -9.93
CA GLY A 79 -28.49 -6.58 -10.00
C GLY A 79 -28.84 -7.66 -8.97
N THR A 80 -27.93 -7.99 -8.05
CA THR A 80 -28.15 -8.94 -6.96
C THR A 80 -28.32 -8.18 -5.65
N TRP A 81 -29.38 -8.52 -4.90
CA TRP A 81 -29.57 -8.01 -3.54
C TRP A 81 -28.73 -8.81 -2.54
N TRP A 82 -28.07 -8.10 -1.63
CA TRP A 82 -27.24 -8.65 -0.58
C TRP A 82 -27.78 -8.21 0.78
N LEU A 83 -27.98 -9.17 1.68
CA LEU A 83 -28.28 -8.94 3.09
C LEU A 83 -27.07 -9.34 3.92
N LEU A 84 -26.44 -8.37 4.57
CA LEU A 84 -25.28 -8.56 5.41
C LEU A 84 -25.71 -8.51 6.88
N GLU A 85 -25.37 -9.58 7.60
CA GLU A 85 -25.48 -9.70 9.05
C GLU A 85 -24.08 -9.56 9.67
N ALA A 86 -23.91 -8.62 10.61
CA ALA A 86 -22.61 -8.27 11.18
C ALA A 86 -22.55 -8.63 12.67
N LYS A 87 -21.50 -9.36 13.07
CA LYS A 87 -21.31 -9.81 14.46
C LYS A 87 -19.97 -9.35 15.03
N TRP A 88 -20.05 -8.59 16.13
CA TRP A 88 -18.92 -8.19 16.94
C TRP A 88 -18.96 -8.88 18.31
N TYR A 89 -18.54 -10.14 18.34
CA TYR A 89 -18.42 -10.94 19.56
C TYR A 89 -16.96 -11.16 19.93
N ALA A 90 -16.71 -11.56 21.19
CA ALA A 90 -15.38 -11.97 21.62
C ALA A 90 -15.04 -13.37 21.08
N ASP A 91 -16.00 -14.29 21.13
CA ASP A 91 -15.83 -15.68 20.70
C ASP A 91 -16.21 -15.88 19.23
N PRO A 92 -15.60 -16.86 18.53
CA PRO A 92 -15.95 -17.20 17.16
C PRO A 92 -17.43 -17.57 16.98
N ILE A 93 -18.01 -17.15 15.86
CA ILE A 93 -19.45 -17.35 15.58
C ILE A 93 -19.77 -18.83 15.35
N THR A 94 -20.78 -19.33 16.06
CA THR A 94 -21.32 -20.68 15.90
C THR A 94 -22.33 -20.72 14.74
N ASP A 95 -22.99 -21.86 14.51
CA ASP A 95 -23.85 -22.03 13.34
C ASP A 95 -25.24 -21.41 13.48
N GLU A 96 -25.57 -20.82 14.64
CA GLU A 96 -26.88 -20.23 14.92
C GLU A 96 -27.18 -18.96 14.11
N PRO A 97 -26.31 -17.92 14.06
CA PRO A 97 -26.56 -16.75 13.23
C PRO A 97 -26.71 -17.08 11.75
N LEU A 98 -25.99 -18.11 11.28
CA LEU A 98 -26.10 -18.58 9.90
C LEU A 98 -27.47 -19.24 9.62
N ARG A 99 -28.04 -19.98 10.58
CA ARG A 99 -29.41 -20.50 10.43
C ARG A 99 -30.42 -19.37 10.32
N HIS A 100 -30.32 -18.40 11.22
CA HIS A 100 -31.20 -17.23 11.21
C HIS A 100 -31.13 -16.49 9.88
N LEU A 101 -29.92 -16.21 9.37
CA LEU A 101 -29.75 -15.55 8.07
C LEU A 101 -30.34 -16.38 6.92
N SER A 102 -30.12 -17.69 6.90
CA SER A 102 -30.72 -18.57 5.89
C SER A 102 -32.26 -18.53 5.94
N ASP A 103 -32.86 -18.56 7.13
CA ASP A 103 -34.31 -18.48 7.28
C ASP A 103 -34.84 -17.13 6.75
N VAL A 104 -34.16 -16.02 7.07
CA VAL A 104 -34.47 -14.69 6.52
C VAL A 104 -34.42 -14.68 5.00
N LEU A 105 -33.40 -15.28 4.38
CA LEU A 105 -33.27 -15.33 2.92
C LEU A 105 -34.40 -16.11 2.24
N THR A 106 -34.95 -17.16 2.88
CA THR A 106 -36.09 -17.90 2.32
C THR A 106 -37.38 -17.08 2.22
N GLU A 107 -37.49 -16.02 3.01
CA GLU A 107 -38.61 -15.07 2.99
C GLU A 107 -38.38 -13.90 2.03
N ARG A 108 -37.28 -13.88 1.28
CA ARG A 108 -36.91 -12.80 0.35
C ARG A 108 -37.07 -13.22 -1.11
N LEU A 109 -36.88 -12.26 -2.01
CA LEU A 109 -36.92 -12.53 -3.44
C LEU A 109 -35.87 -13.60 -3.81
N PRO A 110 -36.22 -14.65 -4.59
CA PRO A 110 -35.25 -15.64 -5.04
C PRO A 110 -34.06 -14.99 -5.74
N GLY A 111 -32.84 -15.40 -5.37
CA GLY A 111 -31.60 -14.81 -5.85
C GLY A 111 -31.02 -13.72 -4.95
N THR A 112 -31.71 -13.37 -3.86
CA THR A 112 -31.09 -12.59 -2.76
C THR A 112 -29.98 -13.42 -2.11
N MET A 113 -28.82 -12.80 -1.88
CA MET A 113 -27.65 -13.42 -1.26
C MET A 113 -27.43 -12.89 0.15
N GLY A 114 -26.79 -13.68 1.01
CA GLY A 114 -26.43 -13.35 2.38
C GLY A 114 -24.92 -13.22 2.57
N ILE A 115 -24.54 -12.31 3.47
CA ILE A 115 -23.18 -12.20 4.01
C ILE A 115 -23.29 -12.33 5.52
N LEU A 116 -22.55 -13.24 6.13
CA LEU A 116 -22.33 -13.22 7.57
C LEU A 116 -20.91 -12.70 7.81
N ALA A 117 -20.79 -11.51 8.38
CA ALA A 117 -19.53 -10.87 8.72
C ALA A 117 -19.22 -11.01 10.22
N SER A 118 -18.00 -11.42 10.56
CA SER A 118 -17.60 -11.67 11.95
C SER A 118 -16.24 -11.05 12.28
N TRP A 119 -16.18 -10.27 13.36
CA TRP A 119 -14.93 -9.74 13.89
C TRP A 119 -14.07 -10.80 14.60
N SER A 120 -14.67 -11.82 15.22
CA SER A 120 -13.99 -12.91 15.92
C SER A 120 -13.76 -14.15 15.05
N GLY A 121 -14.17 -14.11 13.78
CA GLY A 121 -14.15 -15.27 12.88
C GLY A 121 -15.24 -16.28 13.19
N PHE A 122 -15.03 -17.54 12.77
CA PHE A 122 -16.05 -18.58 12.75
C PHE A 122 -15.59 -19.86 13.45
N ALA A 123 -16.47 -20.44 14.25
CA ALA A 123 -16.27 -21.77 14.80
C ALA A 123 -16.44 -22.84 13.71
N ALA A 124 -15.87 -24.03 13.93
CA ALA A 124 -15.96 -25.14 12.98
C ALA A 124 -17.41 -25.57 12.67
N SER A 125 -18.36 -25.35 13.60
CA SER A 125 -19.79 -25.61 13.36
C SER A 125 -20.37 -24.68 12.29
N ALA A 126 -20.05 -23.39 12.32
CA ALA A 126 -20.48 -22.42 11.31
C ALA A 126 -19.90 -22.75 9.94
N LEU A 127 -18.60 -23.04 9.87
CA LEU A 127 -17.92 -23.41 8.62
C LEU A 127 -18.57 -24.64 7.96
N ARG A 128 -18.79 -25.72 8.72
CA ARG A 128 -19.48 -26.93 8.21
C ARG A 128 -20.91 -26.67 7.75
N ARG A 129 -21.61 -25.71 8.35
CA ARG A 129 -22.97 -25.34 7.91
C ARG A 129 -22.90 -24.54 6.61
N ALA A 130 -21.99 -23.58 6.52
CA ALA A 130 -21.82 -22.75 5.34
C ALA A 130 -21.52 -23.58 4.10
N GLU A 131 -20.74 -24.66 4.20
CA GLU A 131 -20.47 -25.60 3.08
C GLU A 131 -21.74 -26.18 2.43
N ARG A 132 -22.88 -26.16 3.13
CA ARG A 132 -24.18 -26.61 2.63
C ARG A 132 -25.07 -25.47 2.12
N SER A 133 -24.72 -24.22 2.40
CA SER A 133 -25.43 -23.05 1.89
C SER A 133 -24.99 -22.75 0.46
N ARG A 134 -25.93 -22.20 -0.32
CA ARG A 134 -25.73 -21.82 -1.74
C ARG A 134 -25.92 -20.33 -1.97
N ASP A 135 -26.31 -19.63 -0.93
CA ASP A 135 -26.79 -18.26 -0.92
C ASP A 135 -26.08 -17.42 0.15
N VAL A 136 -25.22 -17.99 0.99
CA VAL A 136 -24.48 -17.26 2.03
C VAL A 136 -22.97 -17.39 1.87
N VAL A 137 -22.26 -16.26 2.03
CA VAL A 137 -20.79 -16.21 2.18
C VAL A 137 -20.40 -15.73 3.57
N LEU A 138 -19.22 -16.15 4.03
CA LEU A 138 -18.67 -15.79 5.33
C LEU A 138 -17.49 -14.83 5.17
N LEU A 139 -17.54 -13.70 5.85
CA LEU A 139 -16.45 -12.72 5.93
C LEU A 139 -15.91 -12.66 7.36
N ASP A 140 -14.64 -13.02 7.55
CA ASP A 140 -13.97 -12.85 8.85
C ASP A 140 -13.35 -11.45 9.00
N ARG A 141 -12.64 -11.24 10.12
CA ARG A 141 -11.95 -9.99 10.43
C ARG A 141 -11.05 -9.49 9.30
N THR A 142 -10.34 -10.37 8.60
CA THR A 142 -9.39 -9.96 7.57
C THR A 142 -10.11 -9.33 6.37
N HIS A 143 -11.27 -9.87 6.00
CA HIS A 143 -12.12 -9.32 4.94
C HIS A 143 -12.72 -7.97 5.36
N VAL A 144 -13.23 -7.90 6.58
CA VAL A 144 -13.81 -6.68 7.16
C VAL A 144 -12.78 -5.56 7.22
N GLU A 145 -11.58 -5.84 7.74
CA GLU A 145 -10.50 -4.86 7.80
C GLU A 145 -10.03 -4.44 6.41
N ALA A 146 -9.99 -5.36 5.43
CA ALA A 146 -9.63 -5.04 4.05
C ALA A 146 -10.61 -4.07 3.39
N LEU A 147 -11.92 -4.27 3.64
CA LEU A 147 -12.97 -3.35 3.21
C LEU A 147 -12.88 -1.99 3.94
N ILE A 148 -12.79 -1.97 5.27
CA ILE A 148 -12.72 -0.73 6.06
C ILE A 148 -11.50 0.11 5.69
N SER A 149 -10.34 -0.53 5.51
CA SER A 149 -9.08 0.14 5.18
C SER A 149 -9.02 0.71 3.77
N GLY A 150 -9.89 0.25 2.86
CA GLY A 150 -9.79 0.57 1.43
C GLY A 150 -8.66 -0.19 0.72
N THR A 151 -8.14 -1.25 1.34
CA THR A 151 -7.19 -2.15 0.67
C THR A 151 -7.88 -2.96 -0.43
N VAL A 152 -9.13 -3.34 -0.19
CA VAL A 152 -10.02 -4.02 -1.15
C VAL A 152 -11.30 -3.22 -1.22
N SER A 153 -11.75 -2.90 -2.44
CA SER A 153 -13.00 -2.18 -2.63
C SER A 153 -14.21 -3.09 -2.40
N GLY A 154 -15.36 -2.53 -2.02
CA GLY A 154 -16.65 -3.22 -1.94
C GLY A 154 -16.96 -4.03 -3.22
N PRO A 155 -16.95 -3.41 -4.42
CA PRO A 155 -17.12 -4.12 -5.68
C PRO A 155 -16.19 -5.32 -5.85
N GLU A 156 -14.89 -5.14 -5.59
CA GLU A 156 -13.89 -6.21 -5.71
C GLU A 156 -14.16 -7.37 -4.73
N LEU A 157 -14.46 -7.06 -3.46
CA LEU A 157 -14.73 -8.07 -2.44
C LEU A 157 -16.00 -8.86 -2.77
N ILE A 158 -17.08 -8.18 -3.16
CA ILE A 158 -18.36 -8.81 -3.52
C ILE A 158 -18.20 -9.69 -4.77
N ASP A 159 -17.51 -9.21 -5.81
CA ASP A 159 -17.22 -10.02 -6.99
C ASP A 159 -16.38 -11.27 -6.66
N ALA A 160 -15.37 -11.11 -5.79
CA ALA A 160 -14.49 -12.21 -5.40
C ALA A 160 -15.26 -13.30 -4.62
N VAL A 161 -16.07 -12.93 -3.63
CA VAL A 161 -16.84 -13.90 -2.84
C VAL A 161 -18.00 -14.51 -3.62
N ASN A 162 -18.68 -13.72 -4.47
CA ASN A 162 -19.72 -14.24 -5.33
C ASN A 162 -19.15 -15.25 -6.33
N ARG A 163 -17.98 -14.97 -6.91
CA ARG A 163 -17.25 -15.93 -7.75
C ARG A 163 -16.87 -17.19 -6.96
N SER A 164 -16.33 -17.02 -5.76
CA SER A 164 -15.95 -18.14 -4.89
C SER A 164 -17.11 -19.11 -4.67
N LEU A 165 -18.27 -18.57 -4.32
CA LEU A 165 -19.47 -19.35 -4.09
C LEU A 165 -20.05 -19.93 -5.39
N SER A 166 -20.20 -19.11 -6.43
CA SER A 166 -20.87 -19.48 -7.69
C SER A 166 -20.06 -20.46 -8.54
N VAL A 167 -18.73 -20.31 -8.61
CA VAL A 167 -17.86 -21.12 -9.48
C VAL A 167 -17.29 -22.31 -8.75
N PHE A 168 -16.88 -22.15 -7.49
CA PHE A 168 -16.17 -23.19 -6.74
C PHE A 168 -17.00 -23.80 -5.61
N GLY A 169 -18.16 -23.21 -5.27
CA GLY A 169 -18.97 -23.68 -4.15
C GLY A 169 -18.31 -23.44 -2.79
N HIS A 170 -17.38 -22.49 -2.70
CA HIS A 170 -16.67 -22.17 -1.45
C HIS A 170 -17.28 -20.91 -0.81
N PRO A 171 -18.06 -21.04 0.26
CA PRO A 171 -18.72 -19.91 0.94
C PRO A 171 -17.75 -19.12 1.83
N SER A 172 -16.58 -19.68 2.12
CA SER A 172 -15.55 -19.07 2.95
C SER A 172 -14.19 -19.42 2.36
N LEU A 173 -13.50 -18.41 1.85
CA LEU A 173 -12.10 -18.48 1.48
C LEU A 173 -11.33 -17.43 2.28
N PRO A 174 -10.07 -17.68 2.67
CA PRO A 174 -9.24 -16.63 3.25
C PRO A 174 -9.04 -15.47 2.28
N LEU A 175 -8.87 -14.26 2.80
CA LEU A 175 -8.62 -13.06 1.99
C LEU A 175 -7.47 -13.26 0.99
N ALA A 176 -6.37 -13.89 1.44
CA ALA A 176 -5.22 -14.19 0.60
C ALA A 176 -5.57 -15.04 -0.64
N ALA A 177 -6.58 -15.91 -0.56
CA ALA A 177 -7.03 -16.73 -1.69
C ALA A 177 -7.94 -15.94 -2.64
N LEU A 178 -8.81 -15.07 -2.10
CA LEU A 178 -9.71 -14.22 -2.89
C LEU A 178 -8.94 -13.21 -3.75
N LEU A 179 -7.82 -12.70 -3.24
CA LEU A 179 -7.00 -11.67 -3.87
C LEU A 179 -5.90 -12.22 -4.81
N ARG A 180 -5.86 -13.54 -5.04
CA ARG A 180 -4.89 -14.12 -5.97
C ARG A 180 -5.21 -13.74 -7.42
N PRO A 181 -4.18 -13.51 -8.25
CA PRO A 181 -4.38 -13.32 -9.68
C PRO A 181 -5.10 -14.52 -10.29
N ARG A 182 -6.16 -14.26 -11.05
CA ARG A 182 -6.95 -15.30 -11.73
C ARG A 182 -6.11 -16.09 -12.75
N ARG A 183 -5.16 -15.39 -13.39
CA ARG A 183 -4.18 -15.93 -14.34
C ARG A 183 -2.88 -15.18 -14.12
N PRO A 184 -1.98 -15.68 -13.25
CA PRO A 184 -0.67 -15.08 -13.08
C PRO A 184 0.10 -15.16 -14.41
N ASP A 185 0.85 -14.10 -14.71
CA ASP A 185 1.82 -14.12 -15.78
C ASP A 185 2.90 -15.16 -15.44
N PRO A 186 3.17 -16.14 -16.31
CA PRO A 186 4.21 -17.12 -16.08
C PRO A 186 5.62 -16.50 -16.15
N ALA A 187 5.79 -15.34 -16.77
CA ALA A 187 7.09 -14.69 -16.96
C ALA A 187 7.02 -13.15 -16.85
N PRO A 188 6.62 -12.59 -15.68
CA PRO A 188 6.51 -11.14 -15.50
C PRO A 188 7.88 -10.43 -15.50
N LEU A 189 8.97 -11.20 -15.39
CA LEU A 189 10.33 -10.71 -15.34
C LEU A 189 11.26 -11.62 -16.13
N TRP A 190 11.98 -11.04 -17.09
CA TRP A 190 13.02 -11.71 -17.87
C TRP A 190 14.40 -11.31 -17.38
N SER A 191 15.37 -12.22 -17.49
CA SER A 191 16.76 -11.96 -17.09
C SER A 191 17.56 -11.35 -18.24
N GLY A 192 18.49 -10.45 -17.92
CA GLY A 192 19.33 -9.75 -18.89
C GLY A 192 18.73 -8.45 -19.39
N ALA A 193 19.26 -7.94 -20.50
CA ALA A 193 18.75 -6.75 -21.18
C ALA A 193 17.63 -7.13 -22.18
N PRO A 194 16.63 -6.26 -22.38
CA PRO A 194 15.63 -6.48 -23.43
C PRO A 194 16.27 -6.37 -24.81
N ASP A 195 15.75 -7.16 -25.76
CA ASP A 195 16.16 -7.08 -27.16
C ASP A 195 15.98 -5.66 -27.71
N GLY A 196 16.95 -5.19 -28.49
CA GLY A 196 16.95 -3.84 -29.09
C GLY A 196 17.55 -2.74 -28.21
N PHE A 197 17.68 -2.94 -26.89
CA PHE A 197 18.35 -1.96 -26.03
C PHE A 197 19.87 -2.00 -26.16
N THR A 198 20.49 -0.83 -26.34
CA THR A 198 21.92 -0.63 -26.14
C THR A 198 22.15 0.68 -25.38
N PRO A 199 23.16 0.78 -24.50
CA PRO A 199 23.46 2.04 -23.82
C PRO A 199 23.72 3.21 -24.79
N ALA A 200 24.29 2.90 -25.96
CA ALA A 200 24.53 3.87 -27.03
C ALA A 200 23.25 4.58 -27.53
N ALA A 201 22.08 3.94 -27.43
CA ALA A 201 20.81 4.54 -27.84
C ALA A 201 20.37 5.73 -26.96
N VAL A 202 20.95 5.85 -25.76
CA VAL A 202 20.66 6.91 -24.77
C VAL A 202 21.92 7.56 -24.22
N ALA A 203 23.03 7.48 -24.98
CA ALA A 203 24.32 7.97 -24.56
C ALA A 203 24.28 9.46 -24.18
N ALA A 204 24.77 9.79 -22.99
CA ALA A 204 25.03 11.17 -22.59
C ALA A 204 26.54 11.38 -22.34
N PRO A 205 27.08 12.61 -22.54
CA PRO A 205 28.46 12.92 -22.18
C PRO A 205 28.73 12.64 -20.70
N GLY A 206 29.82 11.92 -20.41
CA GLY A 206 30.20 11.57 -19.04
C GLY A 206 29.30 10.52 -18.38
N ALA A 207 28.38 9.90 -19.12
CA ALA A 207 27.44 8.94 -18.54
C ALA A 207 28.07 7.58 -18.22
N VAL A 208 27.54 6.95 -17.17
CA VAL A 208 27.92 5.60 -16.77
C VAL A 208 27.00 4.58 -17.44
N ASP A 209 27.60 3.51 -17.97
CA ASP A 209 26.87 2.36 -18.51
C ASP A 209 26.40 1.43 -17.39
N PRO A 210 25.08 1.24 -17.21
CA PRO A 210 24.59 0.27 -16.26
C PRO A 210 24.65 -1.15 -16.83
N THR A 211 24.76 -2.14 -15.95
CA THR A 211 24.49 -3.54 -16.30
C THR A 211 23.01 -3.84 -16.09
N VAL A 212 22.25 -4.03 -17.17
CA VAL A 212 20.85 -4.46 -17.05
C VAL A 212 20.79 -5.93 -16.63
N THR A 213 20.08 -6.20 -15.54
CA THR A 213 20.00 -7.53 -14.91
C THR A 213 18.67 -8.22 -15.16
N ALA A 214 17.60 -7.46 -15.31
CA ALA A 214 16.27 -7.97 -15.60
C ALA A 214 15.39 -6.88 -16.23
N TYR A 215 14.29 -7.27 -16.86
CA TYR A 215 13.31 -6.36 -17.44
C TYR A 215 11.90 -6.97 -17.44
N GLY A 216 10.88 -6.12 -17.51
CA GLY A 216 9.48 -6.54 -17.48
C GLY A 216 8.53 -5.37 -17.65
N ALA A 217 7.42 -5.56 -18.35
CA ALA A 217 6.49 -4.48 -18.67
C ALA A 217 5.72 -3.96 -17.43
N THR A 218 5.53 -4.82 -16.45
CA THR A 218 4.64 -4.61 -15.29
C THR A 218 5.37 -4.21 -14.02
N ILE A 219 6.68 -3.93 -14.10
CA ILE A 219 7.47 -3.64 -12.90
C ILE A 219 7.06 -2.28 -12.31
N ALA A 220 6.62 -2.28 -11.06
CA ALA A 220 6.05 -1.12 -10.36
C ALA A 220 6.83 -0.68 -9.11
N GLY A 221 7.83 -1.44 -8.66
CA GLY A 221 8.64 -1.06 -7.51
C GLY A 221 9.75 -2.07 -7.21
N ILE A 222 10.71 -1.65 -6.38
CA ILE A 222 11.89 -2.43 -6.05
C ILE A 222 12.41 -2.10 -4.64
N THR A 223 12.83 -3.13 -3.90
CA THR A 223 13.60 -2.98 -2.66
C THR A 223 14.69 -4.05 -2.55
N ALA A 224 15.65 -3.83 -1.66
CA ALA A 224 16.64 -4.83 -1.28
C ALA A 224 16.21 -5.58 -0.01
N ASP A 225 16.42 -6.88 0.01
CA ASP A 225 16.15 -7.77 1.14
C ASP A 225 17.24 -8.84 1.24
N HIS A 226 18.05 -8.79 2.30
CA HIS A 226 19.11 -9.78 2.59
C HIS A 226 19.99 -10.17 1.38
N GLY A 227 20.40 -9.19 0.55
CA GLY A 227 21.23 -9.41 -0.64
C GLY A 227 20.47 -9.88 -1.89
N ARG A 228 19.14 -9.83 -1.85
CA ARG A 228 18.22 -10.12 -2.96
C ARG A 228 17.36 -8.90 -3.23
N LEU A 229 16.66 -8.92 -4.36
CA LEU A 229 15.72 -7.88 -4.74
C LEU A 229 14.30 -8.42 -4.60
N LEU A 230 13.43 -7.61 -4.01
CA LEU A 230 11.99 -7.80 -4.09
C LEU A 230 11.46 -6.79 -5.11
N ILE A 231 10.70 -7.30 -6.07
CA ILE A 231 10.25 -6.55 -7.24
C ILE A 231 8.73 -6.68 -7.33
N THR A 232 8.02 -5.56 -7.33
CA THR A 232 6.57 -5.54 -7.50
C THR A 232 6.22 -5.62 -8.99
N VAL A 233 5.31 -6.51 -9.33
CA VAL A 233 4.72 -6.73 -10.66
C VAL A 233 3.20 -6.79 -10.53
N ASP A 234 2.45 -6.69 -11.63
CA ASP A 234 0.97 -6.64 -11.63
C ASP A 234 0.30 -7.79 -10.85
N ASP A 235 0.92 -8.97 -10.83
CA ASP A 235 0.39 -10.19 -10.21
C ASP A 235 1.13 -10.61 -8.92
N GLY A 236 1.93 -9.70 -8.35
CA GLY A 236 2.44 -9.82 -6.98
C GLY A 236 3.89 -9.41 -6.81
N ILE A 237 4.62 -10.13 -5.96
CA ILE A 237 6.01 -9.82 -5.62
C ILE A 237 6.93 -10.93 -6.11
N MET A 238 7.94 -10.54 -6.87
CA MET A 238 9.03 -11.39 -7.34
C MET A 238 10.25 -11.22 -6.44
N ASN A 239 11.00 -12.31 -6.27
CA ASN A 239 12.29 -12.35 -5.61
C ASN A 239 13.36 -12.68 -6.66
N LEU A 240 14.33 -11.79 -6.81
CA LEU A 240 15.45 -11.93 -7.72
C LEU A 240 16.77 -11.88 -6.94
N ALA A 241 17.58 -12.95 -7.02
CA ALA A 241 18.94 -12.90 -6.49
C ALA A 241 19.83 -12.02 -7.38
N VAL A 242 20.81 -11.33 -6.80
CA VAL A 242 21.74 -10.51 -7.57
C VAL A 242 22.89 -11.38 -8.08
N GLY A 243 22.86 -11.77 -9.36
CA GLY A 243 23.94 -12.54 -10.00
C GLY A 243 23.63 -12.99 -11.43
N ARG A 244 24.66 -13.35 -12.21
CA ARG A 244 24.58 -13.64 -13.67
C ARG A 244 23.66 -14.80 -14.09
N ARG A 245 23.12 -15.60 -13.15
CA ARG A 245 22.24 -16.75 -13.42
C ARG A 245 21.03 -16.84 -12.48
N ALA A 246 20.70 -15.74 -11.82
CA ALA A 246 19.57 -15.72 -10.90
C ALA A 246 18.26 -15.81 -11.69
N GLN A 247 17.45 -16.82 -11.39
CA GLN A 247 16.11 -16.94 -11.93
C GLN A 247 15.14 -16.20 -11.00
N PRO A 248 14.27 -15.32 -11.54
CA PRO A 248 13.17 -14.73 -10.78
C PRO A 248 12.29 -15.83 -10.18
N ARG A 249 11.87 -15.66 -8.94
CA ARG A 249 10.91 -16.55 -8.27
C ARG A 249 9.78 -15.76 -7.68
N ARG A 250 8.56 -16.27 -7.78
CA ARG A 250 7.42 -15.64 -7.13
C ARG A 250 7.53 -15.79 -5.62
N ARG A 251 7.40 -14.67 -4.90
CA ARG A 251 7.38 -14.60 -3.43
C ARG A 251 5.97 -14.47 -2.89
N LEU A 252 5.11 -13.73 -3.59
CA LEU A 252 3.71 -13.52 -3.24
C LEU A 252 2.87 -13.41 -4.51
N GLU A 253 1.73 -14.10 -4.53
CA GLU A 253 0.67 -13.96 -5.55
C GLU A 253 -0.41 -13.03 -5.01
N LEU A 254 -0.49 -11.82 -5.56
CA LEU A 254 -1.43 -10.82 -5.10
C LEU A 254 -1.64 -9.77 -6.20
N THR A 255 -2.87 -9.51 -6.60
CA THR A 255 -3.16 -8.49 -7.63
C THR A 255 -2.90 -7.08 -7.13
N ASP A 256 -2.80 -6.13 -8.06
CA ASP A 256 -2.90 -4.67 -7.82
C ASP A 256 -1.93 -4.11 -6.77
N CYS A 257 -0.79 -4.79 -6.59
CA CYS A 257 0.30 -4.31 -5.75
C CYS A 257 1.01 -3.15 -6.44
N VAL A 258 1.36 -2.11 -5.68
CA VAL A 258 2.05 -0.94 -6.20
C VAL A 258 3.25 -0.56 -5.35
N GLY A 259 4.21 0.14 -5.95
CA GLY A 259 5.38 0.65 -5.25
C GLY A 259 6.30 -0.45 -4.72
N SER A 260 7.31 -0.04 -3.95
CA SER A 260 8.30 -0.95 -3.38
C SER A 260 7.75 -1.67 -2.14
N PRO A 261 7.92 -3.00 -2.02
CA PRO A 261 7.53 -3.73 -0.82
C PRO A 261 8.60 -3.54 0.28
N LEU A 262 8.32 -4.01 1.49
CA LEU A 262 9.29 -4.06 2.59
C LEU A 262 9.26 -5.41 3.28
N ALA A 263 10.40 -6.09 3.30
CA ALA A 263 10.59 -7.27 4.15
C ALA A 263 11.22 -6.85 5.48
N THR A 264 10.75 -7.43 6.57
CA THR A 264 11.33 -7.25 7.91
C THR A 264 12.23 -8.44 8.27
N THR A 265 13.06 -8.27 9.30
CA THR A 265 13.92 -9.33 9.83
C THR A 265 13.14 -10.55 10.34
N ASP A 266 11.89 -10.33 10.76
CA ASP A 266 11.01 -11.38 11.29
C ASP A 266 10.33 -12.19 10.17
N GLY A 267 10.58 -11.84 8.91
CA GLY A 267 10.09 -12.55 7.74
C GLY A 267 8.74 -12.03 7.20
N ASP A 268 8.18 -10.99 7.80
CA ASP A 268 6.99 -10.32 7.29
C ASP A 268 7.28 -9.56 6.01
N LEU A 269 6.32 -9.59 5.09
CA LEU A 269 6.36 -8.82 3.85
C LEU A 269 5.21 -7.80 3.85
N PHE A 270 5.54 -6.53 3.81
CA PHE A 270 4.60 -5.43 3.67
C PHE A 270 4.47 -5.02 2.21
N VAL A 271 3.24 -4.88 1.73
CA VAL A 271 2.90 -4.50 0.35
C VAL A 271 1.77 -3.48 0.35
N VAL A 272 1.79 -2.57 -0.62
CA VAL A 272 0.75 -1.55 -0.78
C VAL A 272 -0.25 -2.01 -1.82
N ARG A 273 -1.55 -1.86 -1.51
CA ARG A 273 -2.65 -2.02 -2.46
C ARG A 273 -3.68 -0.94 -2.22
N ASN A 274 -4.14 -0.29 -3.30
CA ASN A 274 -5.18 0.74 -3.21
C ASN A 274 -4.87 1.76 -2.10
N GLY A 275 -5.81 2.02 -1.20
CA GLY A 275 -5.67 2.94 -0.07
C GLY A 275 -5.13 2.31 1.21
N GLY A 276 -4.42 1.18 1.14
CA GLY A 276 -4.00 0.41 2.31
C GLY A 276 -2.70 -0.36 2.17
N VAL A 277 -2.27 -0.95 3.29
CA VAL A 277 -1.03 -1.70 3.41
C VAL A 277 -1.34 -3.06 4.03
N LEU A 278 -0.89 -4.11 3.35
CA LEU A 278 -1.03 -5.48 3.78
C LEU A 278 0.26 -6.01 4.36
N ARG A 279 0.15 -6.78 5.43
CA ARG A 279 1.21 -7.61 5.99
C ARG A 279 0.94 -9.05 5.60
N HIS A 280 1.88 -9.64 4.88
CA HIS A 280 1.90 -11.06 4.55
C HIS A 280 2.88 -11.80 5.44
N ARG A 281 2.36 -12.78 6.18
CA ARG A 281 3.14 -13.67 7.06
C ARG A 281 2.72 -15.11 6.78
N GLN A 282 3.67 -15.94 6.34
CA GLN A 282 3.42 -17.33 5.94
C GLN A 282 2.34 -17.45 4.84
N ASP A 283 1.12 -17.85 5.20
CA ASP A 283 -0.04 -17.94 4.29
C ASP A 283 -1.16 -16.95 4.68
N ALA A 284 -0.94 -16.14 5.72
CA ALA A 284 -1.90 -15.15 6.20
C ALA A 284 -1.62 -13.77 5.59
N LEU A 285 -2.71 -13.08 5.27
CA LEU A 285 -2.71 -11.72 4.76
C LEU A 285 -3.59 -10.86 5.66
N GLU A 286 -2.98 -9.88 6.32
CA GLU A 286 -3.64 -9.01 7.29
C GLU A 286 -3.47 -7.55 6.88
N VAL A 287 -4.42 -6.70 7.26
CA VAL A 287 -4.30 -5.27 7.04
C VAL A 287 -3.45 -4.65 8.14
N ALA A 288 -2.36 -4.00 7.76
CA ALA A 288 -1.46 -3.31 8.69
C ALA A 288 -1.85 -1.84 8.87
N ALA A 289 -2.26 -1.17 7.79
CA ALA A 289 -2.64 0.24 7.80
C ALA A 289 -3.62 0.55 6.66
N GLY A 290 -4.33 1.66 6.76
CA GLY A 290 -5.24 2.08 5.69
C GLY A 290 -5.97 3.38 5.95
N GLY A 291 -6.98 3.63 5.11
CA GLY A 291 -7.70 4.89 5.08
C GLY A 291 -6.93 5.97 4.32
N PHE A 292 -6.07 5.59 3.38
CA PHE A 292 -5.33 6.51 2.52
C PHE A 292 -6.11 6.77 1.23
N THR A 293 -6.24 8.03 0.82
CA THR A 293 -6.91 8.39 -0.45
C THR A 293 -6.10 7.98 -1.69
N ARG A 294 -4.78 7.86 -1.53
CA ARG A 294 -3.85 7.36 -2.54
C ARG A 294 -2.97 6.28 -1.93
N PRO A 295 -2.42 5.35 -2.74
CA PRO A 295 -1.47 4.38 -2.24
C PRO A 295 -0.31 5.07 -1.52
N PRO A 296 -0.05 4.77 -0.23
CA PRO A 296 1.10 5.32 0.49
C PRO A 296 2.41 4.74 -0.06
N ILE A 297 3.53 5.33 0.30
CA ILE A 297 4.86 4.78 0.01
C ILE A 297 5.41 4.14 1.27
N ILE A 298 5.88 2.89 1.20
CA ILE A 298 6.54 2.24 2.33
C ILE A 298 7.95 2.81 2.51
N VAL A 299 8.28 3.17 3.75
CA VAL A 299 9.56 3.74 4.17
C VAL A 299 10.16 2.81 5.23
N PRO A 300 11.36 2.25 5.03
CA PRO A 300 12.08 1.56 6.09
C PRO A 300 12.45 2.55 7.19
N GLY A 301 11.90 2.35 8.39
CA GLY A 301 12.16 3.18 9.56
C GLY A 301 13.31 2.69 10.43
N PRO A 302 13.42 3.23 11.66
CA PRO A 302 14.39 2.78 12.65
C PRO A 302 14.30 1.28 12.86
N HIS A 303 15.45 0.61 12.85
CA HIS A 303 15.56 -0.85 13.00
C HIS A 303 14.74 -1.67 11.98
N GLY A 304 14.40 -1.10 10.83
CA GLY A 304 13.59 -1.79 9.81
C GLY A 304 12.10 -1.84 10.11
N THR A 305 11.62 -1.06 11.08
CA THR A 305 10.18 -0.92 11.34
C THR A 305 9.47 -0.30 10.14
N PRO A 306 8.24 -0.74 9.80
CA PRO A 306 7.52 -0.23 8.65
C PRO A 306 6.91 1.14 8.95
N TRP A 307 7.36 2.15 8.21
CA TRP A 307 6.74 3.47 8.15
C TRP A 307 6.12 3.69 6.78
N LEU A 308 5.26 4.69 6.68
CA LEU A 308 4.61 5.09 5.45
C LEU A 308 4.78 6.59 5.25
N LEU A 309 4.94 6.98 4.00
CA LEU A 309 4.71 8.36 3.58
C LEU A 309 3.30 8.40 2.99
N ASP A 310 2.39 8.99 3.75
CA ASP A 310 1.02 9.23 3.32
C ASP A 310 0.98 10.39 2.33
N ARG A 311 0.31 10.11 1.22
CA ARG A 311 0.14 11.01 0.10
C ARG A 311 -1.23 11.71 0.11
N ASP A 312 -1.94 11.68 1.22
CA ASP A 312 -3.23 12.34 1.32
C ASP A 312 -3.11 13.87 1.10
N THR A 313 -4.16 14.44 0.53
CA THR A 313 -4.35 15.86 0.25
C THR A 313 -5.77 16.19 0.69
N VAL A 314 -6.03 16.49 1.96
CA VAL A 314 -7.37 16.90 2.40
C VAL A 314 -7.52 18.41 2.21
N GLY A 315 -7.53 18.86 0.96
CA GLY A 315 -7.79 20.26 0.65
C GLY A 315 -7.16 20.74 -0.65
N TRP A 316 -7.48 21.99 -0.99
CA TRP A 316 -6.85 22.68 -2.13
C TRP A 316 -5.32 22.57 -2.04
N PRO A 317 -4.60 22.36 -3.15
CA PRO A 317 -3.16 22.18 -3.11
C PRO A 317 -2.49 23.39 -2.48
N GLY A 318 -1.78 23.18 -1.36
CA GLY A 318 -0.85 24.18 -0.80
C GLY A 318 -0.84 24.41 0.72
N THR A 319 -1.79 23.89 1.51
CA THR A 319 -1.83 24.20 2.97
C THR A 319 -1.63 23.01 3.91
N GLU A 320 -1.86 21.78 3.46
CA GLU A 320 -1.66 20.59 4.29
C GLU A 320 -0.36 19.88 3.95
N HIS A 321 0.37 19.44 4.97
CA HIS A 321 1.62 18.70 4.81
C HIS A 321 1.33 17.22 4.53
N ALA A 322 2.22 16.55 3.78
CA ALA A 322 2.25 15.08 3.82
C ALA A 322 2.40 14.58 5.26
N SER A 323 2.05 13.32 5.49
CA SER A 323 2.28 12.70 6.80
C SER A 323 3.28 11.56 6.72
N LEU A 324 4.23 11.53 7.65
CA LEU A 324 4.95 10.32 8.01
C LEU A 324 4.06 9.53 8.98
N VAL A 325 3.85 8.26 8.69
CA VAL A 325 2.93 7.41 9.43
C VAL A 325 3.66 6.17 9.92
N GLN A 326 3.69 5.98 11.23
CA GLN A 326 4.20 4.75 11.83
C GLN A 326 3.07 3.74 11.92
N ILE A 327 3.29 2.54 11.39
CA ILE A 327 2.33 1.43 11.50
C ILE A 327 2.34 0.91 12.94
N GLY A 328 1.15 0.67 13.50
CA GLY A 328 0.96 0.03 14.81
C GLY A 328 0.66 -1.48 14.69
N ASP A 329 0.28 -2.10 15.81
CA ASP A 329 0.04 -3.56 15.84
C ASP A 329 -1.25 -3.98 15.13
N HIS A 330 -2.25 -3.10 15.09
CA HIS A 330 -3.55 -3.33 14.49
C HIS A 330 -4.00 -2.15 13.62
N LEU A 331 -4.92 -2.41 12.69
CA LEU A 331 -5.57 -1.35 11.92
C LEU A 331 -6.16 -0.28 12.86
N GLY A 332 -5.77 0.97 12.62
CA GLY A 332 -6.17 2.12 13.43
C GLY A 332 -5.28 2.40 14.65
N ASP A 333 -4.19 1.66 14.85
CA ASP A 333 -3.09 2.04 15.77
C ASP A 333 -2.01 2.91 15.11
N GLN A 334 -2.23 3.31 13.86
CA GLN A 334 -1.30 4.16 13.11
C GLN A 334 -1.17 5.55 13.74
N GLN A 335 0.07 6.01 13.88
CA GLN A 335 0.41 7.35 14.38
C GLN A 335 0.96 8.19 13.25
N ARG A 336 0.63 9.49 13.24
CA ARG A 336 0.85 10.39 12.10
C ARG A 336 1.58 11.65 12.57
N TRP A 337 2.57 12.08 11.80
CA TRP A 337 3.33 13.31 12.00
C TRP A 337 3.45 14.07 10.68
N PRO A 338 3.49 15.41 10.69
CA PRO A 338 3.78 16.19 9.49
C PRO A 338 5.14 15.79 8.88
N ALA A 339 5.21 15.70 7.56
CA ALA A 339 6.41 15.33 6.80
C ALA A 339 7.21 16.56 6.31
N GLY A 340 6.86 17.76 6.77
CA GLY A 340 7.58 19.00 6.46
C GLY A 340 7.40 19.55 5.04
N LEU A 341 6.74 18.86 4.10
CA LEU A 341 6.46 19.35 2.74
C LEU A 341 4.95 19.43 2.44
N PRO A 342 4.51 20.38 1.60
CA PRO A 342 3.12 20.45 1.12
C PRO A 342 2.68 19.17 0.41
N ALA A 343 1.40 18.87 0.51
CA ALA A 343 0.82 17.69 -0.09
C ALA A 343 0.86 17.74 -1.63
N GLY A 344 1.46 16.71 -2.25
CA GLY A 344 1.53 16.56 -3.72
C GLY A 344 2.90 16.75 -4.35
N VAL A 345 3.91 17.20 -3.60
CA VAL A 345 5.28 17.45 -4.13
C VAL A 345 6.25 16.31 -3.83
N TYR A 346 5.93 15.44 -2.88
CA TYR A 346 6.80 14.34 -2.43
C TYR A 346 6.83 13.14 -3.39
N GLN A 347 7.92 12.39 -3.31
CA GLN A 347 8.20 11.27 -4.20
C GLN A 347 8.75 10.03 -3.49
N ALA A 348 9.46 10.21 -2.36
CA ALA A 348 9.95 9.14 -1.51
C ALA A 348 10.32 9.69 -0.11
N ALA A 349 10.64 8.81 0.83
CA ALA A 349 11.31 9.20 2.07
C ALA A 349 12.24 8.09 2.56
N CYS A 350 13.21 8.45 3.40
CA CYS A 350 14.08 7.49 4.08
C CYS A 350 14.40 7.97 5.51
N TRP A 351 14.56 7.03 6.42
CA TRP A 351 15.00 7.29 7.79
C TRP A 351 16.49 7.61 7.84
N LEU A 352 16.90 8.73 8.47
CA LEU A 352 18.30 9.17 8.60
C LEU A 352 18.97 8.70 9.89
N HIS A 353 18.42 9.06 11.04
CA HIS A 353 18.88 8.65 12.37
C HIS A 353 17.74 8.90 13.36
N GLU A 354 17.77 8.28 14.54
CA GLU A 354 16.75 8.46 15.58
C GLU A 354 15.32 8.45 15.00
N ARG A 355 14.57 9.56 15.08
CA ARG A 355 13.26 9.75 14.46
C ARG A 355 13.27 10.90 13.44
N THR A 356 14.42 11.12 12.82
CA THR A 356 14.61 12.09 11.74
C THR A 356 14.54 11.40 10.37
N PHE A 357 13.79 12.00 9.44
CA PHE A 357 13.57 11.48 8.10
C PHE A 357 13.95 12.51 7.04
N PHE A 358 14.47 12.02 5.91
CA PHE A 358 14.59 12.80 4.68
C PHE A 358 13.38 12.50 3.80
N VAL A 359 12.61 13.53 3.46
CA VAL A 359 11.43 13.47 2.61
C VAL A 359 11.79 14.13 1.28
N LEU A 360 11.84 13.32 0.23
CA LEU A 360 12.22 13.74 -1.11
C LEU A 360 11.01 14.34 -1.82
N GLY A 361 11.16 15.56 -2.32
CA GLY A 361 10.16 16.22 -3.16
C GLY A 361 10.74 16.80 -4.43
N ASP A 362 9.87 17.10 -5.40
CA ASP A 362 10.26 17.79 -6.63
C ASP A 362 10.50 19.28 -6.36
N GLY A 363 11.66 19.79 -6.80
CA GLY A 363 12.13 21.14 -6.49
C GLY A 363 12.67 21.34 -5.07
N HIS A 364 11.95 20.90 -4.03
CA HIS A 364 12.42 20.96 -2.64
C HIS A 364 12.20 19.65 -1.89
N SER A 365 13.15 19.31 -1.03
CA SER A 365 13.09 18.21 -0.07
C SER A 365 13.08 18.75 1.36
N ALA A 366 12.61 17.95 2.31
CA ALA A 366 12.63 18.30 3.73
C ALA A 366 13.42 17.28 4.55
N ILE A 367 14.12 17.77 5.55
CA ILE A 367 14.57 16.97 6.68
C ILE A 367 13.58 17.26 7.80
N THR A 368 12.99 16.21 8.36
CA THR A 368 11.93 16.33 9.36
C THR A 368 12.26 15.48 10.56
N ASP A 369 12.32 16.12 11.72
CA ASP A 369 12.37 15.45 13.00
C ASP A 369 10.94 15.33 13.55
N VAL A 370 10.44 14.10 13.67
CA VAL A 370 9.03 13.92 14.04
C VAL A 370 8.76 14.06 15.54
N ASP A 371 9.80 14.07 16.38
CA ASP A 371 9.64 14.22 17.83
C ASP A 371 9.54 15.69 18.22
N THR A 372 10.31 16.56 17.56
CA THR A 372 10.29 18.01 17.75
C THR A 372 9.32 18.74 16.82
N GLY A 373 8.98 18.13 15.67
CA GLY A 373 8.20 18.76 14.60
C GLY A 373 9.01 19.75 13.74
N GLU A 374 10.30 19.91 14.01
CA GLU A 374 11.17 20.78 13.23
C GLU A 374 11.39 20.21 11.82
N HIS A 375 11.37 21.11 10.82
CA HIS A 375 11.71 20.76 9.46
C HIS A 375 12.60 21.81 8.81
N ARG A 376 13.53 21.34 7.98
CA ARG A 376 14.41 22.19 7.18
C ARG A 376 14.31 21.81 5.72
N TRP A 377 14.10 22.81 4.87
CA TRP A 377 14.01 22.61 3.42
C TRP A 377 15.38 22.72 2.76
N ILE A 378 15.57 21.89 1.73
CA ILE A 378 16.76 21.85 0.89
C ILE A 378 16.30 21.76 -0.55
N GLU A 379 16.94 22.50 -1.46
CA GLU A 379 16.65 22.38 -2.89
C GLU A 379 16.99 20.97 -3.38
N THR A 380 16.08 20.37 -4.14
CA THR A 380 16.31 19.03 -4.69
C THR A 380 17.20 19.14 -5.93
N PRO A 381 18.40 18.51 -5.93
CA PRO A 381 19.43 18.74 -6.95
C PRO A 381 19.13 18.12 -8.33
N VAL A 382 18.01 17.41 -8.49
CA VAL A 382 17.61 16.73 -9.74
C VAL A 382 16.11 16.86 -9.97
N GLY A 383 15.71 16.93 -11.24
CA GLY A 383 14.29 16.95 -11.63
C GLY A 383 13.64 15.56 -11.57
N ARG A 384 12.33 15.54 -11.33
CA ARG A 384 11.50 14.32 -11.20
C ARG A 384 12.18 13.23 -10.35
N PRO A 385 12.53 13.56 -9.09
CA PRO A 385 13.26 12.65 -8.23
C PRO A 385 12.33 11.52 -7.78
N HIS A 386 12.72 10.25 -7.88
CA HIS A 386 11.88 9.12 -7.44
C HIS A 386 12.65 8.00 -6.75
N GLY A 387 13.93 7.80 -7.09
CA GLY A 387 14.80 6.89 -6.36
C GLY A 387 15.45 7.60 -5.19
N LEU A 388 15.44 6.96 -4.03
CA LEU A 388 16.07 7.48 -2.82
C LEU A 388 16.74 6.35 -2.06
N ILE A 389 18.01 6.55 -1.70
CA ILE A 389 18.78 5.61 -0.90
C ILE A 389 19.50 6.36 0.21
N ARG A 390 19.37 5.85 1.44
CA ARG A 390 20.24 6.27 2.51
C ARG A 390 21.63 5.65 2.35
N LEU A 391 22.67 6.49 2.34
CA LEU A 391 24.06 6.03 2.33
C LEU A 391 24.60 5.86 3.75
N ASP A 392 24.37 6.87 4.59
CA ASP A 392 24.71 6.92 6.02
C ASP A 392 23.76 7.89 6.77
N GLU A 393 24.11 8.37 7.96
CA GLU A 393 23.25 9.28 8.75
C GLU A 393 23.14 10.70 8.15
N ARG A 394 24.06 11.08 7.26
CA ARG A 394 24.20 12.42 6.70
C ARG A 394 24.05 12.47 5.19
N HIS A 395 24.29 11.37 4.48
CA HIS A 395 24.27 11.35 3.03
C HIS A 395 23.13 10.51 2.48
N VAL A 396 22.43 11.07 1.50
CA VAL A 396 21.41 10.38 0.71
C VAL A 396 21.79 10.42 -0.76
N LEU A 397 21.53 9.33 -1.47
CA LEU A 397 21.65 9.25 -2.91
C LEU A 397 20.26 9.40 -3.52
N ILE A 398 20.12 10.35 -4.45
CA ILE A 398 18.87 10.68 -5.12
C ILE A 398 19.01 10.27 -6.59
N VAL A 399 17.98 9.60 -7.10
CA VAL A 399 17.86 9.23 -8.51
C VAL A 399 16.65 9.95 -9.10
N GLY A 400 16.92 10.84 -10.05
CA GLY A 400 15.91 11.58 -10.79
C GLY A 400 15.93 11.23 -12.27
N ALA A 401 15.03 11.85 -13.03
CA ALA A 401 14.99 11.69 -14.47
C ALA A 401 14.56 12.99 -15.17
N ASP A 402 15.35 13.40 -16.15
CA ASP A 402 14.93 14.40 -17.12
C ASP A 402 14.97 13.79 -18.53
N ARG A 403 15.96 14.16 -19.35
CA ARG A 403 16.27 13.44 -20.60
C ARG A 403 16.91 12.07 -20.33
N HIS A 404 17.78 12.04 -19.33
CA HIS A 404 18.51 10.86 -18.87
C HIS A 404 18.18 10.62 -17.40
N VAL A 405 18.46 9.41 -16.93
CA VAL A 405 18.51 9.14 -15.49
C VAL A 405 19.72 9.88 -14.91
N LEU A 406 19.51 10.55 -13.78
CA LEU A 406 20.52 11.33 -13.08
C LEU A 406 20.69 10.81 -11.66
N ILE A 407 21.93 10.73 -11.19
CA ILE A 407 22.27 10.32 -9.83
C ILE A 407 23.10 11.43 -9.17
N THR A 408 22.77 11.76 -7.93
CA THR A 408 23.56 12.70 -7.12
C THR A 408 23.54 12.28 -5.66
N VAL A 409 24.59 12.64 -4.93
CA VAL A 409 24.68 12.47 -3.49
C VAL A 409 24.48 13.82 -2.83
N LEU A 410 23.53 13.89 -1.91
CA LEU A 410 23.21 15.07 -1.13
C LEU A 410 23.69 14.88 0.31
N ASP A 411 24.48 15.83 0.80
CA ASP A 411 24.77 16.00 2.21
C ASP A 411 23.60 16.72 2.88
N THR A 412 22.83 16.00 3.68
CA THR A 412 21.65 16.52 4.35
C THR A 412 22.02 17.60 5.36
N ALA A 413 23.22 17.59 5.97
CA ALA A 413 23.60 18.60 6.95
C ALA A 413 23.90 19.97 6.32
N THR A 414 24.53 19.99 5.15
CA THR A 414 24.96 21.24 4.49
C THR A 414 24.04 21.67 3.34
N GLY A 415 23.22 20.75 2.81
CA GLY A 415 22.45 20.95 1.60
C GLY A 415 23.29 20.95 0.32
N GLN A 416 24.58 20.64 0.40
CA GLN A 416 25.46 20.54 -0.76
C GLN A 416 25.27 19.18 -1.44
N ALA A 417 25.20 19.20 -2.77
CA ALA A 417 25.08 18.00 -3.60
C ALA A 417 26.26 17.85 -4.54
N THR A 418 26.62 16.61 -4.88
CA THR A 418 27.56 16.34 -5.96
C THR A 418 26.95 16.70 -7.32
N GLU A 419 27.79 16.97 -8.32
CA GLU A 419 27.32 17.17 -9.68
C GLU A 419 26.53 15.93 -10.16
N PRO A 420 25.31 16.09 -10.68
CA PRO A 420 24.51 14.96 -11.13
C PRO A 420 25.21 14.15 -12.22
N THR A 421 25.45 12.87 -11.94
CA THR A 421 26.05 11.93 -12.88
C THR A 421 24.97 11.32 -13.79
N PRO A 422 25.07 11.47 -15.11
CA PRO A 422 24.12 10.86 -16.03
C PRO A 422 24.35 9.35 -16.17
N ILE A 423 23.26 8.63 -16.36
CA ILE A 423 23.24 7.18 -16.61
C ILE A 423 22.63 6.94 -17.98
N ASN A 424 23.17 5.99 -18.74
CA ASN A 424 22.67 5.60 -20.06
C ASN A 424 21.38 4.76 -19.98
N LEU A 425 20.35 5.39 -19.41
CA LEU A 425 18.95 4.98 -19.28
C LEU A 425 18.05 6.22 -19.40
N THR A 426 16.75 6.00 -19.57
CA THR A 426 15.75 7.08 -19.71
C THR A 426 14.48 6.77 -18.94
N GLY A 427 13.47 7.62 -19.09
CA GLY A 427 12.13 7.39 -18.56
C GLY A 427 12.01 7.58 -17.05
N PRO A 428 10.79 7.44 -16.51
CA PRO A 428 10.56 7.67 -15.09
C PRO A 428 11.27 6.60 -14.27
N VAL A 429 12.03 7.05 -13.28
CA VAL A 429 12.57 6.21 -12.23
C VAL A 429 11.41 5.76 -11.34
N ARG A 430 11.30 4.47 -11.06
CA ARG A 430 10.23 3.90 -10.22
C ARG A 430 10.73 3.34 -8.89
N GLY A 431 12.02 3.50 -8.62
CA GLY A 431 12.64 3.12 -7.36
C GLY A 431 14.13 2.89 -7.48
N ALA A 432 14.78 2.80 -6.33
CA ALA A 432 16.18 2.43 -6.20
C ALA A 432 16.32 1.48 -5.00
N ALA A 433 17.34 0.65 -5.03
CA ALA A 433 17.71 -0.25 -3.95
C ALA A 433 19.24 -0.34 -3.84
N ARG A 434 19.76 -0.58 -2.63
CA ARG A 434 21.20 -0.77 -2.40
C ARG A 434 21.46 -2.17 -1.88
N ILE A 435 22.40 -2.87 -2.51
CA ILE A 435 22.90 -4.17 -2.05
C ILE A 435 24.41 -4.09 -1.96
N ARG A 436 24.94 -3.94 -0.73
CA ARG A 436 26.38 -3.72 -0.48
C ARG A 436 26.87 -2.50 -1.29
N ASP A 437 27.80 -2.73 -2.20
CA ASP A 437 28.42 -1.74 -3.08
C ASP A 437 27.71 -1.62 -4.44
N ALA A 438 26.56 -2.29 -4.63
CA ALA A 438 25.76 -2.16 -5.83
C ALA A 438 24.57 -1.23 -5.60
N LEU A 439 24.44 -0.23 -6.47
CA LEU A 439 23.20 0.52 -6.64
C LEU A 439 22.35 -0.18 -7.70
N ILE A 440 21.10 -0.44 -7.37
CA ILE A 440 20.11 -1.00 -8.28
C ILE A 440 19.05 0.06 -8.52
N ILE A 441 18.75 0.35 -9.78
CA ILE A 441 17.74 1.32 -10.17
C ILE A 441 16.69 0.65 -11.06
N LEU A 442 15.43 1.08 -10.88
CA LEU A 442 14.33 0.73 -11.76
C LEU A 442 14.01 1.94 -12.64
N ALA A 443 14.34 1.85 -13.93
CA ALA A 443 14.19 2.93 -14.90
C ALA A 443 13.80 2.37 -16.28
N GLY A 444 13.71 3.23 -17.29
CA GLY A 444 13.36 2.85 -18.66
C GLY A 444 14.59 2.59 -19.55
N ALA A 445 14.47 1.58 -20.40
CA ALA A 445 15.38 1.29 -21.51
C ALA A 445 14.62 1.39 -22.83
N PRO A 446 14.99 2.30 -23.75
CA PRO A 446 14.37 2.34 -25.07
C PRO A 446 14.85 1.17 -25.90
N VAL A 447 13.91 0.37 -26.41
CA VAL A 447 14.19 -0.77 -27.29
C VAL A 447 13.98 -0.42 -28.76
N ASP A 448 13.19 0.62 -29.02
CA ASP A 448 12.97 1.25 -30.32
C ASP A 448 12.57 2.74 -30.14
N HIS A 449 12.12 3.38 -31.22
CA HIS A 449 11.76 4.81 -31.24
C HIS A 449 10.46 5.17 -30.50
N ALA A 450 9.61 4.20 -30.19
CA ALA A 450 8.31 4.39 -29.55
C ALA A 450 8.18 3.64 -28.21
N THR A 451 9.04 2.66 -27.96
CA THR A 451 8.91 1.72 -26.85
C THR A 451 10.03 1.88 -25.83
N VAL A 452 9.65 2.17 -24.59
CA VAL A 452 10.54 2.16 -23.41
C VAL A 452 10.08 1.06 -22.47
N VAL A 453 10.99 0.13 -22.16
CA VAL A 453 10.73 -1.02 -21.29
C VAL A 453 11.32 -0.77 -19.91
N PRO A 454 10.59 -1.04 -18.80
CA PRO A 454 11.16 -0.98 -17.47
C PRO A 454 12.25 -2.04 -17.27
N VAL A 455 13.40 -1.61 -16.74
CA VAL A 455 14.57 -2.44 -16.49
C VAL A 455 15.10 -2.28 -15.07
N VAL A 456 15.62 -3.39 -14.53
CA VAL A 456 16.40 -3.43 -13.30
C VAL A 456 17.87 -3.36 -13.66
N ALA A 457 18.47 -2.20 -13.44
CA ALA A 457 19.84 -1.89 -13.81
C ALA A 457 20.74 -1.81 -12.58
N ARG A 458 21.95 -2.36 -12.70
CA ARG A 458 22.99 -2.36 -11.67
C ARG A 458 24.12 -1.41 -12.03
N LEU A 459 24.55 -0.64 -11.04
CA LEU A 459 25.69 0.27 -11.07
C LEU A 459 26.63 -0.02 -9.91
N ASP A 460 27.90 0.36 -10.05
CA ASP A 460 28.91 0.27 -8.98
C ASP A 460 28.86 1.53 -8.12
N LEU A 461 28.39 1.41 -6.88
CA LEU A 461 28.14 2.55 -5.99
C LEU A 461 29.42 3.33 -5.66
N PRO A 462 30.59 2.72 -5.39
CA PRO A 462 31.83 3.45 -5.11
C PRO A 462 32.31 4.36 -6.24
N SER A 463 31.87 4.12 -7.49
CA SER A 463 32.18 5.01 -8.62
C SER A 463 31.27 6.24 -8.71
N LEU A 464 30.22 6.30 -7.89
CA LEU A 464 29.17 7.32 -7.94
C LEU A 464 29.11 8.23 -6.70
N VAL A 465 29.83 7.87 -5.63
CA VAL A 465 29.79 8.54 -4.31
C VAL A 465 31.09 9.26 -4.04
#